data_AF-A0A0H5CLW4-F1
#
_entry.id   AF-A0A0H5CLW4-F1
#
_cell.length_a   1.000
_cell.length_b   1.000
_cell.length_c   1.000
_cell.angle_alpha   90.00
_cell.angle_beta   90.00
_cell.angle_gamma   90.00
#
_symmetry.space_group_name_H-M   'P 1'
#
loop_
_entity.id
_entity.type
_entity.pdbx_description
1 polymer ?
#
loop_
_entity_poly.entity_id
_entity_poly.type
_entity_poly.pdbx_seq_one_letter_code
_entity_poly.pdbx_strand_id
1 'polypeptide(L)'
;MTWLGWESLGGTLTSDPAVASWSSGRLDVFGRGTDNALWHKWFQNGWSGWESLGGILTSGPAVAAWSSGRLDVFVRGTDNALWHKWYQNGWSGWESLGGILTSGPAVASWSSGRLDVFVRGTDNALWHKWFQNGWSGWESLGGVLTSDPAVASWSSGRLDVFVRGTDNALWHKWYQNGWSGWESLGGVLTSAPDVSSWAAGRLDVFVRGTDNAMWHKWYQGGWSGWESLGGILTSGPAAASWGPNRIDTFVRGTDNALWHKWWARVPTVRVHTKILTNPNVSVATVMQRMREVYGSVGVHVQHASTENLNLPTLNDVDVGTCTRGNATAEQIQLFANRNNAGPNDVVVYFVRSTVPPFNGCAAHPAGQPGAVVAQGATQWTFGHEVGHVLGLNHVSDSNRLMTGGGTANITNPPPDLIASERDTMVASPFTQDL
;
A
#
# COMPACT_ATOMS: atom_id res chain seq x y z
N MET A 1 -2.76 11.31 6.27
CA MET A 1 -3.56 10.16 5.81
C MET A 1 -4.42 9.71 6.97
N THR A 2 -5.73 9.88 6.86
CA THR A 2 -6.70 9.42 7.85
C THR A 2 -7.49 8.28 7.23
N TRP A 3 -7.67 7.22 7.99
CA TRP A 3 -8.68 6.21 7.72
C TRP A 3 -10.03 6.92 7.67
N LEU A 4 -10.80 6.69 6.61
CA LEU A 4 -12.22 7.00 6.69
C LEU A 4 -12.83 6.10 7.76
N GLY A 5 -13.81 6.61 8.48
CA GLY A 5 -14.52 5.82 9.49
C GLY A 5 -15.18 4.60 8.86
N TRP A 6 -15.49 3.62 9.70
CA TRP A 6 -16.25 2.43 9.31
C TRP A 6 -17.57 2.81 8.63
N GLU A 7 -17.77 2.29 7.42
CA GLU A 7 -19.06 2.31 6.73
C GLU A 7 -19.71 0.93 6.86
N SER A 8 -20.95 0.89 7.34
CA SER A 8 -21.76 -0.34 7.29
C SER A 8 -22.33 -0.52 5.89
N LEU A 9 -22.07 -1.69 5.27
CA LEU A 9 -22.66 -2.05 3.98
C LEU A 9 -24.07 -2.66 4.11
N GLY A 10 -24.61 -2.70 5.34
CA GLY A 10 -25.85 -3.39 5.68
C GLY A 10 -25.77 -4.90 5.46
N GLY A 11 -26.91 -5.58 5.60
CA GLY A 11 -27.00 -7.04 5.50
C GLY A 11 -26.56 -7.77 6.77
N THR A 12 -26.91 -9.04 6.88
CA THR A 12 -26.45 -9.94 7.96
C THR A 12 -25.81 -11.16 7.32
N LEU A 13 -24.48 -11.22 7.36
CA LEU A 13 -23.70 -12.32 6.82
C LEU A 13 -23.35 -13.32 7.92
N THR A 14 -23.28 -14.60 7.55
CA THR A 14 -23.00 -15.75 8.42
C THR A 14 -21.72 -16.49 8.01
N SER A 15 -20.91 -15.91 7.13
CA SER A 15 -19.57 -16.37 6.77
C SER A 15 -18.60 -15.18 6.76
N ASP A 16 -17.30 -15.49 6.68
CA ASP A 16 -16.32 -14.51 6.25
C ASP A 16 -16.68 -14.01 4.82
N PRO A 17 -16.47 -12.72 4.52
CA PRO A 17 -16.73 -12.18 3.19
C PRO A 17 -15.55 -12.47 2.25
N ALA A 18 -15.83 -12.54 0.94
CA ALA A 18 -14.80 -12.59 -0.09
C ALA A 18 -14.94 -11.38 -1.03
N VAL A 19 -13.83 -10.87 -1.56
CA VAL A 19 -13.81 -9.68 -2.43
C VAL A 19 -12.90 -9.87 -3.64
N ALA A 20 -13.33 -9.37 -4.79
CA ALA A 20 -12.50 -9.27 -5.99
C ALA A 20 -12.77 -7.97 -6.75
N SER A 21 -11.87 -7.65 -7.67
CA SER A 21 -12.00 -6.53 -8.61
C SER A 21 -11.54 -6.98 -9.99
N TRP A 22 -12.32 -6.68 -11.03
CA TRP A 22 -11.93 -6.90 -12.43
C TRP A 22 -11.53 -5.61 -13.15
N SER A 23 -11.66 -4.44 -12.50
CA SER A 23 -11.32 -3.13 -13.07
C SER A 23 -11.20 -2.05 -11.99
N SER A 24 -10.44 -0.99 -12.29
CA SER A 24 -10.37 0.19 -11.42
C SER A 24 -11.76 0.76 -11.11
N GLY A 25 -11.99 1.14 -9.85
CA GLY A 25 -13.28 1.67 -9.38
C GLY A 25 -14.39 0.62 -9.21
N ARG A 26 -14.06 -0.67 -9.29
CA ARG A 26 -14.99 -1.79 -9.04
C ARG A 26 -14.51 -2.65 -7.88
N LEU A 27 -15.42 -2.98 -6.96
CA LEU A 27 -15.25 -4.03 -5.96
C LEU A 27 -16.51 -4.89 -5.96
N ASP A 28 -16.36 -6.20 -5.81
CA ASP A 28 -17.46 -7.15 -5.71
C ASP A 28 -17.27 -7.98 -4.45
N VAL A 29 -18.22 -7.86 -3.51
CA VAL A 29 -18.19 -8.48 -2.19
C VAL A 29 -19.24 -9.56 -2.11
N PHE A 30 -18.83 -10.71 -1.59
CA PHE A 30 -19.65 -11.91 -1.45
C PHE A 30 -19.69 -12.35 0.00
N GLY A 31 -20.80 -12.95 0.41
CA GLY A 31 -20.91 -13.58 1.72
C GLY A 31 -22.12 -14.48 1.81
N ARG A 32 -22.16 -15.34 2.81
CA ARG A 32 -23.32 -16.20 3.07
C ARG A 32 -24.36 -15.44 3.89
N GLY A 33 -25.62 -15.44 3.47
CA GLY A 33 -26.72 -14.82 4.21
C GLY A 33 -27.23 -15.66 5.38
N THR A 34 -28.24 -15.17 6.10
CA THR A 34 -28.94 -15.93 7.16
C THR A 34 -29.77 -17.09 6.61
N ASP A 35 -30.10 -17.04 5.33
CA ASP A 35 -30.76 -18.10 4.55
C ASP A 35 -29.78 -19.14 4.00
N ASN A 36 -28.48 -19.01 4.32
CA ASN A 36 -27.38 -19.79 3.75
C ASN A 36 -27.14 -19.59 2.25
N ALA A 37 -27.80 -18.63 1.59
CA ALA A 37 -27.54 -18.33 0.19
C ALA A 37 -26.27 -17.51 0.01
N LEU A 38 -25.70 -17.52 -1.21
CA LEU A 38 -24.66 -16.57 -1.59
C LEU A 38 -25.30 -15.21 -1.82
N TRP A 39 -24.83 -14.19 -1.13
CA TRP A 39 -25.21 -12.81 -1.32
C TRP A 39 -24.04 -12.04 -1.90
N HIS A 40 -24.36 -11.11 -2.81
CA HIS A 40 -23.40 -10.31 -3.55
C HIS A 40 -23.79 -8.83 -3.47
N LYS A 41 -22.78 -7.96 -3.37
CA LYS A 41 -22.90 -6.51 -3.41
C LYS A 41 -21.66 -5.93 -4.06
N TRP A 42 -21.80 -4.90 -4.88
CA TRP A 42 -20.67 -4.31 -5.57
C TRP A 42 -20.59 -2.80 -5.41
N PHE A 43 -19.40 -2.26 -5.58
CA PHE A 43 -19.14 -0.84 -5.66
C PHE A 43 -18.87 -0.43 -7.11
N GLN A 44 -19.60 0.55 -7.62
CA GLN A 44 -19.26 1.27 -8.86
C GLN A 44 -19.88 2.66 -8.81
N ASN A 45 -19.07 3.67 -8.49
CA ASN A 45 -19.53 5.03 -8.16
C ASN A 45 -20.55 5.07 -7.01
N GLY A 46 -20.45 4.10 -6.09
CA GLY A 46 -21.43 3.87 -5.03
C GLY A 46 -21.71 2.38 -4.86
N TRP A 47 -22.14 2.00 -3.65
CA TRP A 47 -22.50 0.63 -3.33
C TRP A 47 -23.90 0.26 -3.85
N SER A 48 -24.03 -0.91 -4.46
CA SER A 48 -25.32 -1.48 -4.87
C SER A 48 -26.17 -1.93 -3.69
N GLY A 49 -27.41 -2.37 -3.93
CA GLY A 49 -28.13 -3.23 -2.99
C GLY A 49 -27.47 -4.62 -2.88
N TRP A 50 -27.74 -5.33 -1.79
CA TRP A 50 -27.43 -6.76 -1.70
C TRP A 50 -28.36 -7.53 -2.64
N GLU A 51 -27.80 -8.41 -3.47
CA GLU A 51 -28.55 -9.36 -4.29
C GLU A 51 -28.25 -10.80 -3.87
N SER A 52 -29.28 -11.65 -3.87
CA SER A 52 -29.10 -13.09 -3.63
C SER A 52 -28.76 -13.78 -4.95
N LEU A 53 -27.68 -14.56 -4.93
CA LEU A 53 -27.24 -15.43 -6.01
C LEU A 53 -27.72 -16.89 -5.80
N GLY A 54 -28.54 -17.11 -4.77
CA GLY A 54 -29.11 -18.40 -4.41
C GLY A 54 -28.08 -19.41 -3.88
N GLY A 55 -28.43 -20.69 -3.96
CA GLY A 55 -27.63 -21.79 -3.41
C GLY A 55 -27.83 -21.98 -1.90
N ILE A 56 -27.22 -23.03 -1.35
CA ILE A 56 -27.13 -23.28 0.09
C ILE A 56 -25.68 -23.63 0.41
N LEU A 57 -24.98 -22.70 1.05
CA LEU A 57 -23.54 -22.73 1.27
C LEU A 57 -23.22 -23.29 2.66
N THR A 58 -22.19 -24.13 2.71
CA THR A 58 -21.63 -24.68 3.95
C THR A 58 -20.20 -24.22 4.22
N SER A 59 -19.71 -23.24 3.46
CA SER A 59 -18.44 -22.53 3.64
C SER A 59 -18.60 -21.03 3.37
N GLY A 60 -17.56 -20.24 3.67
CA GLY A 60 -17.39 -18.94 3.03
C GLY A 60 -17.15 -19.08 1.51
N PRO A 61 -17.45 -18.04 0.72
CA PRO A 61 -17.11 -18.01 -0.70
C PRO A 61 -15.63 -17.73 -0.93
N ALA A 62 -15.12 -18.12 -2.10
CA ALA A 62 -13.87 -17.62 -2.65
C ALA A 62 -14.12 -17.06 -4.05
N VAL A 63 -13.48 -15.97 -4.41
CA VAL A 63 -13.73 -15.28 -5.68
C VAL A 63 -12.44 -14.85 -6.37
N ALA A 64 -12.38 -15.00 -7.69
CA ALA A 64 -11.32 -14.45 -8.52
C ALA A 64 -11.88 -13.77 -9.78
N ALA A 65 -11.16 -12.76 -10.25
CA ALA A 65 -11.32 -12.17 -11.58
C ALA A 65 -10.09 -12.51 -12.43
N TRP A 66 -10.29 -13.00 -13.64
CA TRP A 66 -9.19 -13.26 -14.59
C TRP A 66 -9.27 -12.40 -15.86
N SER A 67 -10.37 -11.67 -16.07
CA SER A 67 -10.52 -10.66 -17.13
C SER A 67 -11.56 -9.62 -16.74
N SER A 68 -11.54 -8.47 -17.44
CA SER A 68 -12.54 -7.43 -17.25
C SER A 68 -13.96 -7.96 -17.50
N GLY A 69 -14.87 -7.71 -16.56
CA GLY A 69 -16.26 -8.18 -16.64
C GLY A 69 -16.45 -9.67 -16.34
N ARG A 70 -15.47 -10.31 -15.69
CA ARG A 70 -15.51 -11.72 -15.28
C ARG A 70 -15.21 -11.90 -13.79
N LEU A 71 -16.12 -12.59 -13.09
CA LEU A 71 -15.86 -13.20 -11.79
C LEU A 71 -16.20 -14.66 -11.83
N ASP A 72 -15.51 -15.42 -11.00
CA ASP A 72 -15.78 -16.81 -10.72
C ASP A 72 -15.81 -16.99 -9.20
N VAL A 73 -16.94 -17.43 -8.66
CA VAL A 73 -17.18 -17.62 -7.24
C VAL A 73 -17.35 -19.10 -6.94
N PHE A 74 -16.64 -19.55 -5.92
CA PHE A 74 -16.55 -20.93 -5.50
C PHE A 74 -17.04 -21.09 -4.07
N VAL A 75 -17.82 -22.12 -3.81
CA VAL A 75 -18.38 -22.41 -2.48
C VAL A 75 -18.44 -23.91 -2.24
N ARG A 76 -18.53 -24.33 -0.98
CA ARG A 76 -18.93 -25.69 -0.64
C ARG A 76 -20.45 -25.79 -0.50
N GLY A 77 -21.06 -26.75 -1.19
CA GLY A 77 -22.49 -27.04 -1.11
C GLY A 77 -22.87 -27.90 0.10
N THR A 78 -24.16 -28.22 0.24
CA THR A 78 -24.68 -29.13 1.28
C THR A 78 -24.27 -30.59 1.07
N ASP A 79 -23.90 -30.95 -0.15
CA ASP A 79 -23.32 -32.24 -0.55
C ASP A 79 -21.80 -32.31 -0.32
N ASN A 80 -21.21 -31.26 0.27
CA ASN A 80 -19.78 -31.04 0.40
C ASN A 80 -19.02 -30.94 -0.93
N ALA A 81 -19.68 -30.84 -2.08
CA ALA A 81 -19.01 -30.63 -3.35
C ALA A 81 -18.57 -29.17 -3.52
N LEU A 82 -17.59 -28.95 -4.41
CA LEU A 82 -17.27 -27.61 -4.88
C LEU A 82 -18.35 -27.18 -5.87
N TRP A 83 -19.00 -26.06 -5.59
CA TRP A 83 -19.96 -25.42 -6.47
C TRP A 83 -19.40 -24.10 -7.00
N HIS A 84 -19.67 -23.84 -8.27
CA HIS A 84 -19.13 -22.69 -9.00
C HIS A 84 -20.25 -21.90 -9.66
N LYS A 85 -20.12 -20.58 -9.64
CA LYS A 85 -20.98 -19.62 -10.33
C LYS A 85 -20.14 -18.47 -10.85
N TRP A 86 -20.42 -17.97 -12.04
CA TRP A 86 -19.63 -16.90 -12.64
C TRP A 86 -20.49 -15.77 -13.18
N TYR A 87 -19.89 -14.59 -13.26
CA TYR A 87 -20.48 -13.42 -13.91
C TYR A 87 -19.82 -13.19 -15.27
N GLN A 88 -20.61 -13.08 -16.33
CA GLN A 88 -20.17 -12.59 -17.63
C GLN A 88 -21.39 -12.04 -18.39
N ASN A 89 -21.57 -10.71 -18.34
CA ASN A 89 -22.80 -10.04 -18.80
C ASN A 89 -24.09 -10.55 -18.11
N GLY A 90 -23.94 -11.03 -16.87
CA GLY A 90 -25.00 -11.71 -16.12
C GLY A 90 -24.43 -12.91 -15.35
N TRP A 91 -25.13 -13.29 -14.29
CA TRP A 91 -24.77 -14.44 -13.46
C TRP A 91 -25.22 -15.75 -14.12
N SER A 92 -24.34 -16.74 -14.16
CA SER A 92 -24.65 -18.09 -14.63
C SER A 92 -25.56 -18.87 -13.68
N GLY A 93 -25.99 -20.07 -14.08
CA GLY A 93 -26.49 -21.07 -13.13
C GLY A 93 -25.38 -21.64 -12.24
N TRP A 94 -25.74 -22.29 -11.14
CA TRP A 94 -24.78 -23.03 -10.32
C TRP A 94 -24.34 -24.30 -11.04
N GLU A 95 -23.03 -24.56 -11.11
CA GLU A 95 -22.47 -25.83 -11.58
C GLU A 95 -21.71 -26.54 -10.46
N SER A 96 -21.86 -27.86 -10.37
CA SER A 96 -21.06 -28.68 -9.45
C SER A 96 -19.77 -29.11 -10.14
N LEU A 97 -18.66 -28.93 -9.45
CA LEU A 97 -17.32 -29.36 -9.85
C LEU A 97 -16.90 -30.65 -9.12
N GLY A 98 -17.83 -31.25 -8.36
CA GLY A 98 -17.63 -32.48 -7.60
C GLY A 98 -16.66 -32.33 -6.44
N GLY A 99 -16.08 -33.47 -6.02
CA GLY A 99 -15.22 -33.56 -4.83
C GLY A 99 -16.01 -33.65 -3.52
N ILE A 100 -15.28 -33.87 -2.42
CA ILE A 100 -15.83 -33.83 -1.05
C ILE A 100 -14.88 -32.98 -0.20
N LEU A 101 -15.30 -31.75 0.08
CA LEU A 101 -14.49 -30.71 0.69
C LEU A 101 -14.68 -30.68 2.20
N THR A 102 -13.58 -30.55 2.93
CA THR A 102 -13.57 -30.36 4.40
C THR A 102 -13.09 -28.96 4.82
N SER A 103 -12.88 -28.05 3.87
CA SER A 103 -12.53 -26.64 4.06
C SER A 103 -13.41 -25.73 3.20
N GLY A 104 -13.31 -24.41 3.40
CA GLY A 104 -13.62 -23.44 2.34
C GLY A 104 -12.66 -23.55 1.16
N PRO A 105 -13.05 -23.11 -0.05
CA PRO A 105 -12.14 -23.02 -1.19
C PRO A 105 -11.23 -21.79 -1.11
N ALA A 106 -10.13 -21.83 -1.83
CA ALA A 106 -9.34 -20.66 -2.20
C ALA A 106 -9.11 -20.67 -3.71
N VAL A 107 -9.09 -19.49 -4.36
CA VAL A 107 -8.95 -19.39 -5.80
C VAL A 107 -8.02 -18.26 -6.20
N ALA A 108 -7.20 -18.50 -7.23
CA ALA A 108 -6.40 -17.46 -7.89
C ALA A 108 -6.39 -17.66 -9.40
N SER A 109 -5.95 -16.62 -10.10
CA SER A 109 -5.65 -16.63 -11.53
C SER A 109 -4.30 -15.97 -11.77
N TRP A 110 -3.47 -16.58 -12.62
CA TRP A 110 -2.21 -15.96 -13.08
C TRP A 110 -2.31 -15.41 -14.50
N SER A 111 -3.42 -15.67 -15.22
CA SER A 111 -3.64 -15.22 -16.60
C SER A 111 -5.10 -15.33 -17.00
N SER A 112 -5.50 -14.54 -18.00
CA SER A 112 -6.82 -14.69 -18.62
C SER A 112 -7.08 -16.13 -19.09
N GLY A 113 -8.29 -16.63 -18.82
CA GLY A 113 -8.70 -17.99 -19.14
C GLY A 113 -8.12 -19.07 -18.21
N ARG A 114 -7.52 -18.69 -17.08
CA ARG A 114 -7.01 -19.60 -16.06
C ARG A 114 -7.63 -19.32 -14.69
N LEU A 115 -8.04 -20.38 -14.00
CA LEU A 115 -8.38 -20.38 -12.59
C LEU A 115 -7.79 -21.62 -11.93
N ASP A 116 -7.37 -21.50 -10.68
CA ASP A 116 -6.84 -22.60 -9.89
C ASP A 116 -7.50 -22.55 -8.51
N VAL A 117 -8.22 -23.63 -8.17
CA VAL A 117 -9.02 -23.74 -6.95
C VAL A 117 -8.44 -24.79 -6.04
N PHE A 118 -8.26 -24.42 -4.78
CA PHE A 118 -7.64 -25.22 -3.74
C PHE A 118 -8.60 -25.48 -2.60
N VAL A 119 -8.64 -26.73 -2.14
CA VAL A 119 -9.51 -27.16 -1.05
C VAL A 119 -8.80 -28.22 -0.21
N ARG A 120 -9.30 -28.47 1.00
CA ARG A 120 -8.93 -29.63 1.80
C ARG A 120 -9.88 -30.79 1.52
N GLY A 121 -9.33 -31.96 1.26
CA GLY A 121 -10.09 -33.21 1.05
C GLY A 121 -10.47 -33.90 2.36
N THR A 122 -11.11 -35.07 2.26
CA THR A 122 -11.46 -35.93 3.41
C THR A 122 -10.26 -36.59 4.07
N ASP A 123 -9.14 -36.66 3.35
CA ASP A 123 -7.83 -37.11 3.82
C ASP A 123 -7.00 -35.99 4.49
N ASN A 124 -7.58 -34.79 4.64
CA ASN A 124 -6.92 -33.56 5.07
C ASN A 124 -5.80 -33.07 4.15
N ALA A 125 -5.63 -33.65 2.96
CA ALA A 125 -4.65 -33.17 1.98
C ALA A 125 -5.17 -31.93 1.24
N LEU A 126 -4.25 -31.16 0.67
CA LEU A 126 -4.58 -30.12 -0.30
C LEU A 126 -4.96 -30.77 -1.63
N TRP A 127 -6.15 -30.45 -2.13
CA TRP A 127 -6.63 -30.86 -3.44
C TRP A 127 -6.77 -29.62 -4.33
N HIS A 128 -6.43 -29.80 -5.60
CA HIS A 128 -6.39 -28.74 -6.58
C HIS A 128 -7.21 -29.13 -7.82
N LYS A 129 -7.89 -28.14 -8.40
CA LYS A 129 -8.62 -28.24 -9.66
C LYS A 129 -8.47 -26.93 -10.41
N TRP A 130 -8.23 -26.98 -11.72
CA TRP A 130 -8.03 -25.77 -12.51
C TRP A 130 -8.93 -25.72 -13.73
N PHE A 131 -9.18 -24.51 -14.21
CA PHE A 131 -9.84 -24.25 -15.49
C PHE A 131 -8.81 -23.78 -16.52
N GLN A 132 -8.77 -24.44 -17.67
CA GLN A 132 -8.08 -23.95 -18.86
C GLN A 132 -8.71 -24.60 -20.10
N ASN A 133 -9.60 -23.87 -20.78
CA ASN A 133 -10.46 -24.40 -21.84
C ASN A 133 -11.36 -25.57 -21.36
N GLY A 134 -11.70 -25.58 -20.08
CA GLY A 134 -12.39 -26.68 -19.41
C GLY A 134 -11.82 -26.96 -18.04
N TRP A 135 -12.62 -27.58 -17.18
CA TRP A 135 -12.22 -27.98 -15.84
C TRP A 135 -11.40 -29.28 -15.86
N SER A 136 -10.28 -29.30 -15.15
CA SER A 136 -9.44 -30.48 -14.95
C SER A 136 -10.10 -31.55 -14.08
N GLY A 137 -9.47 -32.71 -13.94
CA GLY A 137 -9.72 -33.60 -12.79
C GLY A 137 -9.21 -33.00 -11.48
N TRP A 138 -9.60 -33.60 -10.35
CA TRP A 138 -9.02 -33.27 -9.04
C TRP A 138 -7.62 -33.88 -8.92
N GLU A 139 -6.64 -33.09 -8.51
CA GLU A 139 -5.28 -33.55 -8.21
C GLU A 139 -4.96 -33.35 -6.72
N SER A 140 -4.37 -34.36 -6.07
CA SER A 140 -3.88 -34.23 -4.70
C SER A 140 -2.47 -33.65 -4.71
N LEU A 141 -2.26 -32.63 -3.88
CA LEU A 141 -0.99 -31.97 -3.64
C LEU A 141 -0.35 -32.41 -2.30
N GLY A 142 -0.97 -33.39 -1.63
CA GLY A 142 -0.53 -33.95 -0.36
C GLY A 142 -0.62 -32.96 0.81
N GLY A 143 0.18 -33.21 1.84
CA GLY A 143 0.16 -32.45 3.09
C GLY A 143 -0.98 -32.87 4.03
N VAL A 144 -1.01 -32.28 5.23
CA VAL A 144 -2.10 -32.45 6.21
C VAL A 144 -2.46 -31.07 6.76
N LEU A 145 -3.59 -30.55 6.32
CA LEU A 145 -4.01 -29.17 6.54
C LEU A 145 -4.93 -29.08 7.75
N THR A 146 -4.72 -28.06 8.60
CA THR A 146 -5.56 -27.74 9.75
C THR A 146 -6.25 -26.37 9.62
N SER A 147 -6.23 -25.79 8.42
CA SER A 147 -6.94 -24.56 8.05
C SER A 147 -7.51 -24.66 6.63
N ASP A 148 -8.34 -23.69 6.26
CA ASP A 148 -8.59 -23.37 4.87
C ASP A 148 -7.27 -22.95 4.18
N PRO A 149 -7.09 -23.23 2.87
CA PRO A 149 -5.96 -22.74 2.11
C PRO A 149 -6.10 -21.25 1.79
N ALA A 150 -4.99 -20.59 1.49
CA ALA A 150 -4.95 -19.28 0.85
C ALA A 150 -4.03 -19.36 -0.38
N VAL A 151 -4.33 -18.62 -1.44
CA VAL A 151 -3.54 -18.67 -2.68
C VAL A 151 -3.42 -17.29 -3.32
N ALA A 152 -2.24 -16.98 -3.84
CA ALA A 152 -2.01 -15.80 -4.67
C ALA A 152 -1.12 -16.13 -5.87
N SER A 153 -1.18 -15.26 -6.88
CA SER A 153 -0.23 -15.21 -7.98
C SER A 153 0.42 -13.84 -8.03
N TRP A 154 1.74 -13.78 -8.17
CA TRP A 154 2.48 -12.55 -8.41
C TRP A 154 2.99 -12.42 -9.86
N SER A 155 2.88 -13.48 -10.67
CA SER A 155 3.23 -13.44 -12.10
C SER A 155 2.56 -14.57 -12.87
N SER A 156 2.44 -14.40 -14.19
CA SER A 156 2.01 -15.48 -15.08
C SER A 156 2.81 -16.77 -14.85
N GLY A 157 2.11 -17.90 -14.76
CA GLY A 157 2.70 -19.22 -14.52
C GLY A 157 3.17 -19.48 -13.08
N ARG A 158 2.74 -18.65 -12.12
CA ARG A 158 3.09 -18.80 -10.69
C ARG A 158 1.86 -18.83 -9.80
N LEU A 159 1.80 -19.79 -8.89
CA LEU A 159 0.93 -19.77 -7.70
C LEU A 159 1.74 -20.04 -6.47
N ASP A 160 1.30 -19.49 -5.36
CA ASP A 160 1.82 -19.75 -4.03
C ASP A 160 0.63 -20.02 -3.10
N VAL A 161 0.59 -21.23 -2.54
CA VAL A 161 -0.49 -21.72 -1.69
C VAL A 161 0.02 -21.86 -0.26
N PHE A 162 -0.75 -21.32 0.68
CA PHE A 162 -0.42 -21.24 2.09
C PHE A 162 -1.48 -21.95 2.93
N VAL A 163 -1.03 -22.72 3.92
CA VAL A 163 -1.91 -23.49 4.80
C VAL A 163 -1.32 -23.53 6.20
N ARG A 164 -2.14 -23.83 7.21
CA ARG A 164 -1.65 -24.22 8.53
C ARG A 164 -1.47 -25.74 8.60
N GLY A 165 -0.29 -26.18 9.06
CA GLY A 165 0.03 -27.59 9.29
C GLY A 165 -0.50 -28.14 10.61
N THR A 166 -0.23 -29.41 10.91
CA THR A 166 -0.58 -30.07 12.19
C THR A 166 0.24 -29.56 13.38
N ASP A 167 1.40 -28.96 13.10
CA ASP A 167 2.28 -28.27 14.04
C ASP A 167 1.88 -26.80 14.29
N ASN A 168 0.76 -26.36 13.71
CA ASN A 168 0.31 -24.96 13.65
C ASN A 168 1.27 -24.00 12.93
N ALA A 169 2.29 -24.49 12.22
CA ALA A 169 3.16 -23.63 11.41
C ALA A 169 2.47 -23.24 10.09
N LEU A 170 2.95 -22.14 9.48
CA LEU A 170 2.61 -21.80 8.11
C LEU A 170 3.39 -22.73 7.18
N TRP A 171 2.69 -23.44 6.31
CA TRP A 171 3.26 -24.27 5.26
C TRP A 171 2.94 -23.68 3.90
N HIS A 172 3.91 -23.74 3.00
CA HIS A 172 3.85 -23.14 1.68
C HIS A 172 4.19 -24.17 0.60
N LYS A 173 3.49 -24.08 -0.52
CA LYS A 173 3.73 -24.86 -1.75
C LYS A 173 3.45 -23.97 -2.95
N TRP A 174 4.30 -24.04 -3.96
CA TRP A 174 4.16 -23.18 -5.14
C TRP A 174 4.18 -23.97 -6.45
N TYR A 175 3.58 -23.38 -7.47
CA TYR A 175 3.65 -23.87 -8.84
C TYR A 175 4.55 -22.97 -9.68
N GLN A 176 5.56 -23.56 -10.35
CA GLN A 176 6.33 -22.90 -11.39
C GLN A 176 6.88 -23.96 -12.35
N ASN A 177 6.20 -24.19 -13.46
CA ASN A 177 6.45 -25.33 -14.36
C ASN A 177 6.35 -26.71 -13.67
N GLY A 178 5.58 -26.78 -12.59
CA GLY A 178 5.47 -27.94 -11.71
C GLY A 178 5.30 -27.51 -10.26
N TRP A 179 4.70 -28.38 -9.47
CA TRP A 179 4.50 -28.17 -8.04
C TRP A 179 5.78 -28.45 -7.25
N SER A 180 6.11 -27.56 -6.31
CA SER A 180 7.22 -27.72 -5.37
C SER A 180 6.97 -28.81 -4.33
N GLY A 181 7.98 -29.11 -3.51
CA GLY A 181 7.75 -29.74 -2.20
C GLY A 181 7.03 -28.77 -1.23
N TRP A 182 6.54 -29.29 -0.10
CA TRP A 182 6.06 -28.47 1.00
C TRP A 182 7.23 -27.87 1.77
N GLU A 183 7.20 -26.56 2.02
CA GLU A 183 8.16 -25.86 2.87
C GLU A 183 7.47 -25.26 4.10
N SER A 184 8.08 -25.42 5.28
CA SER A 184 7.60 -24.76 6.49
C SER A 184 8.20 -23.36 6.57
N LEU A 185 7.35 -22.38 6.81
CA LEU A 185 7.69 -20.97 7.03
C LEU A 185 7.69 -20.60 8.53
N GLY A 186 7.52 -21.62 9.40
CA GLY A 186 7.50 -21.49 10.85
C GLY A 186 6.28 -20.73 11.37
N GLY A 187 6.42 -20.19 12.58
CA GLY A 187 5.34 -19.51 13.31
C GLY A 187 4.40 -20.49 14.02
N VAL A 188 3.48 -19.94 14.81
CA VAL A 188 2.39 -20.69 15.47
C VAL A 188 1.08 -19.94 15.22
N LEU A 189 0.29 -20.44 14.27
CA LEU A 189 -0.89 -19.79 13.73
C LEU A 189 -2.15 -20.22 14.51
N THR A 190 -2.95 -19.24 14.90
CA THR A 190 -4.27 -19.46 15.54
C THR A 190 -5.44 -19.13 14.60
N SER A 191 -5.17 -18.91 13.32
CA SER A 191 -6.15 -18.73 12.24
C SER A 191 -5.69 -19.43 10.95
N ALA A 192 -6.56 -19.48 9.94
CA ALA A 192 -6.12 -19.65 8.56
C ALA A 192 -5.23 -18.46 8.13
N PRO A 193 -4.28 -18.65 7.21
CA PRO A 193 -3.58 -17.56 6.57
C PRO A 193 -4.45 -16.85 5.54
N ASP A 194 -4.08 -15.62 5.19
CA ASP A 194 -4.46 -15.02 3.91
C ASP A 194 -3.24 -14.38 3.23
N VAL A 195 -3.25 -14.26 1.91
CA VAL A 195 -2.10 -13.82 1.11
C VAL A 195 -2.51 -12.84 0.01
N SER A 196 -1.69 -11.82 -0.21
CA SER A 196 -1.85 -10.90 -1.34
C SER A 196 -0.52 -10.60 -2.03
N SER A 197 -0.60 -10.06 -3.24
CA SER A 197 0.54 -9.58 -4.01
C SER A 197 0.24 -8.21 -4.61
N TRP A 198 1.15 -7.26 -4.43
CA TRP A 198 1.08 -5.94 -5.05
C TRP A 198 2.07 -5.74 -6.19
N ALA A 199 2.99 -6.67 -6.42
CA ALA A 199 3.92 -6.62 -7.54
C ALA A 199 4.51 -7.99 -7.85
N ALA A 200 5.08 -8.11 -9.05
CA ALA A 200 5.87 -9.27 -9.42
C ALA A 200 7.02 -9.50 -8.44
N GLY A 201 7.18 -10.76 -8.02
CA GLY A 201 8.20 -11.19 -7.07
C GLY A 201 7.86 -10.86 -5.61
N ARG A 202 6.62 -10.46 -5.31
CA ARG A 202 6.18 -10.10 -3.96
C ARG A 202 4.96 -10.90 -3.52
N LEU A 203 5.02 -11.42 -2.30
CA LEU A 203 3.89 -11.96 -1.56
C LEU A 203 3.92 -11.43 -0.14
N ASP A 204 2.74 -11.22 0.43
CA ASP A 204 2.55 -10.80 1.82
C ASP A 204 1.50 -11.70 2.44
N VAL A 205 1.89 -12.45 3.47
CA VAL A 205 1.05 -13.44 4.17
C VAL A 205 0.75 -12.92 5.56
N PHE A 206 -0.54 -12.91 5.91
CA PHE A 206 -1.03 -12.44 7.19
C PHE A 206 -1.68 -13.60 7.94
N VAL A 207 -1.44 -13.66 9.25
CA VAL A 207 -2.01 -14.66 10.15
C VAL A 207 -2.33 -14.04 11.50
N ARG A 208 -3.15 -14.72 12.30
CA ARG A 208 -3.26 -14.44 13.74
C ARG A 208 -2.31 -15.32 14.54
N GLY A 209 -1.53 -14.71 15.44
CA GLY A 209 -0.60 -15.41 16.33
C GLY A 209 -1.23 -15.93 17.62
N THR A 210 -0.44 -16.54 18.50
CA THR A 210 -0.88 -17.04 19.83
C THR A 210 -1.20 -15.92 20.81
N ASP A 211 -0.64 -14.72 20.58
CA ASP A 211 -0.94 -13.48 21.28
C ASP A 211 -2.20 -12.77 20.75
N ASN A 212 -2.90 -13.39 19.79
CA ASN A 212 -3.98 -12.80 19.01
C ASN A 212 -3.58 -11.57 18.18
N ALA A 213 -2.29 -11.24 18.05
CA ALA A 213 -1.87 -10.14 17.17
C ALA A 213 -1.91 -10.57 15.70
N MET A 214 -1.94 -9.58 14.80
CA MET A 214 -1.69 -9.83 13.38
C MET A 214 -0.18 -10.01 13.19
N TRP A 215 0.19 -11.13 12.60
CA TRP A 215 1.56 -11.43 12.21
C TRP A 215 1.67 -11.44 10.70
N HIS A 216 2.78 -10.92 10.20
CA HIS A 216 3.04 -10.74 8.79
C HIS A 216 4.39 -11.35 8.41
N LYS A 217 4.43 -11.98 7.23
CA LYS A 217 5.64 -12.50 6.60
C LYS A 217 5.55 -12.25 5.11
N TRP A 218 6.65 -11.87 4.48
CA TRP A 218 6.64 -11.54 3.06
C TRP A 218 7.78 -12.23 2.30
N TYR A 219 7.58 -12.38 0.99
CA TYR A 219 8.58 -12.86 0.06
C TYR A 219 9.06 -11.71 -0.84
N GLN A 220 10.37 -11.50 -0.94
CA GLN A 220 10.97 -10.62 -1.96
C GLN A 220 12.41 -11.08 -2.26
N GLY A 221 12.55 -12.03 -3.18
CA GLY A 221 13.83 -12.73 -3.42
C GLY A 221 14.25 -13.67 -2.28
N GLY A 222 13.37 -13.85 -1.30
CA GLY A 222 13.56 -14.63 -0.09
C GLY A 222 12.46 -14.31 0.93
N TRP A 223 12.19 -15.25 1.84
CA TRP A 223 11.22 -15.06 2.91
C TRP A 223 11.80 -14.21 4.05
N SER A 224 11.04 -13.22 4.51
CA SER A 224 11.40 -12.40 5.68
C SER A 224 11.29 -13.16 7.01
N GLY A 225 11.71 -12.54 8.12
CA GLY A 225 11.28 -12.97 9.46
C GLY A 225 9.80 -12.67 9.70
N TRP A 226 9.20 -13.31 10.71
CA TRP A 226 7.87 -12.94 11.18
C TRP A 226 7.93 -11.58 11.89
N GLU A 227 7.03 -10.67 11.53
CA GLU A 227 6.84 -9.40 12.23
C GLU A 227 5.42 -9.29 12.79
N SER A 228 5.30 -8.72 14.00
CA SER A 228 3.99 -8.40 14.56
C SER A 228 3.55 -7.03 14.08
N LEU A 229 2.34 -6.95 13.56
CA LEU A 229 1.67 -5.70 13.20
C LEU A 229 0.75 -5.19 14.33
N GLY A 230 0.78 -5.86 15.48
CA GLY A 230 -0.01 -5.55 16.67
C GLY A 230 -1.50 -5.90 16.55
N GLY A 231 -2.30 -5.32 17.43
CA GLY A 231 -3.74 -5.56 17.52
C GLY A 231 -4.11 -6.80 18.35
N ILE A 232 -5.40 -6.99 18.59
CA ILE A 232 -5.98 -8.19 19.21
C ILE A 232 -7.15 -8.64 18.32
N LEU A 233 -6.90 -9.67 17.52
CA LEU A 233 -7.79 -10.18 16.49
C LEU A 233 -8.67 -11.31 17.05
N THR A 234 -9.94 -11.31 16.65
CA THR A 234 -10.91 -12.36 16.96
C THR A 234 -11.30 -13.18 15.72
N SER A 235 -10.62 -12.97 14.58
CA SER A 235 -10.75 -13.73 13.33
C SER A 235 -9.38 -14.00 12.70
N GLY A 236 -9.35 -14.77 11.61
CA GLY A 236 -8.23 -14.69 10.65
C GLY A 236 -8.24 -13.36 9.91
N PRO A 237 -7.09 -12.92 9.35
CA PRO A 237 -7.03 -11.76 8.50
C PRO A 237 -7.55 -12.05 7.09
N ALA A 238 -8.05 -11.02 6.42
CA ALA A 238 -8.21 -10.96 4.98
C ALA A 238 -7.23 -9.92 4.39
N ALA A 239 -6.69 -10.13 3.20
CA ALA A 239 -5.71 -9.24 2.57
C ALA A 239 -5.99 -9.04 1.08
N ALA A 240 -5.94 -7.79 0.62
CA ALA A 240 -6.12 -7.45 -0.79
C ALA A 240 -5.15 -6.35 -1.22
N SER A 241 -4.77 -6.38 -2.49
CA SER A 241 -4.01 -5.34 -3.17
C SER A 241 -4.83 -4.87 -4.36
N TRP A 242 -5.02 -3.55 -4.48
CA TRP A 242 -5.70 -2.92 -5.62
C TRP A 242 -4.73 -2.18 -6.53
N GLY A 243 -3.43 -2.19 -6.22
CA GLY A 243 -2.42 -1.54 -7.03
C GLY A 243 -0.99 -1.75 -6.53
N PRO A 244 0.01 -1.33 -7.33
CA PRO A 244 1.39 -1.42 -6.92
C PRO A 244 1.65 -0.72 -5.59
N ASN A 245 2.46 -1.36 -4.75
CA ASN A 245 2.88 -0.87 -3.45
C ASN A 245 1.72 -0.60 -2.48
N ARG A 246 0.64 -1.38 -2.55
CA ARG A 246 -0.50 -1.24 -1.66
C ARG A 246 -1.02 -2.60 -1.22
N ILE A 247 -1.15 -2.77 0.09
CA ILE A 247 -1.93 -3.86 0.68
C ILE A 247 -2.88 -3.28 1.70
N ASP A 248 -4.10 -3.79 1.70
CA ASP A 248 -5.15 -3.56 2.67
C ASP A 248 -5.46 -4.88 3.38
N THR A 249 -5.51 -4.86 4.72
CA THR A 249 -5.81 -6.02 5.57
C THR A 249 -7.03 -5.75 6.44
N PHE A 250 -7.88 -6.75 6.63
CA PHE A 250 -9.12 -6.64 7.37
C PHE A 250 -9.25 -7.77 8.40
N VAL A 251 -9.69 -7.47 9.62
CA VAL A 251 -9.79 -8.42 10.73
C VAL A 251 -11.00 -8.10 11.60
N ARG A 252 -11.55 -9.05 12.35
CA ARG A 252 -12.52 -8.75 13.41
C ARG A 252 -11.79 -8.41 14.71
N GLY A 253 -12.18 -7.32 15.36
CA GLY A 253 -11.63 -6.87 16.65
C GLY A 253 -12.32 -7.50 17.86
N THR A 254 -11.88 -7.14 19.07
CA THR A 254 -12.48 -7.59 20.34
C THR A 254 -13.88 -7.02 20.59
N ASP A 255 -14.23 -5.94 19.92
CA ASP A 255 -15.55 -5.31 19.89
C ASP A 255 -16.49 -5.92 18.84
N ASN A 256 -16.05 -6.99 18.14
CA ASN A 256 -16.72 -7.60 16.99
C ASN A 256 -16.85 -6.70 15.76
N ALA A 257 -16.25 -5.50 15.74
CA ALA A 257 -16.20 -4.67 14.55
C ALA A 257 -15.19 -5.25 13.55
N LEU A 258 -15.36 -4.92 12.28
CA LEU A 258 -14.29 -5.06 11.28
C LEU A 258 -13.23 -3.98 11.58
N TRP A 259 -11.96 -4.33 11.47
CA TRP A 259 -10.78 -3.48 11.65
C TRP A 259 -9.92 -3.57 10.40
N HIS A 260 -9.31 -2.46 9.97
CA HIS A 260 -8.60 -2.35 8.70
C HIS A 260 -7.25 -1.70 8.94
N LYS A 261 -6.19 -2.28 8.37
CA LYS A 261 -4.82 -1.75 8.36
C LYS A 261 -4.25 -1.86 6.94
N TRP A 262 -3.49 -0.87 6.48
CA TRP A 262 -2.91 -0.87 5.13
C TRP A 262 -1.40 -0.62 5.20
N TRP A 263 -0.69 -1.05 4.17
CA TRP A 263 0.67 -0.66 3.86
C TRP A 263 0.70 0.08 2.51
N ALA A 264 1.39 1.21 2.44
CA ALA A 264 1.65 1.95 1.21
C ALA A 264 3.04 2.58 1.26
N ARG A 265 3.75 2.63 0.14
CA ARG A 265 4.96 3.46 0.03
C ARG A 265 4.57 4.93 0.16
N VAL A 266 5.27 5.67 1.02
CA VAL A 266 5.03 7.10 1.22
C VAL A 266 6.20 7.88 0.62
N PRO A 267 6.00 8.59 -0.51
CA PRO A 267 7.04 9.44 -1.08
C PRO A 267 7.47 10.45 -0.03
N THR A 268 8.72 10.37 0.42
CA THR A 268 9.23 11.11 1.57
C THR A 268 10.43 11.95 1.18
N VAL A 269 10.35 13.25 1.48
CA VAL A 269 11.48 14.18 1.38
C VAL A 269 12.12 14.26 2.75
N ARG A 270 13.39 13.86 2.84
CA ARG A 270 14.17 13.93 4.09
C ARG A 270 14.97 15.23 4.12
N VAL A 271 14.74 16.03 5.16
CA VAL A 271 15.22 17.42 5.24
C VAL A 271 16.09 17.63 6.48
N HIS A 272 17.23 18.27 6.30
CA HIS A 272 18.11 18.74 7.37
C HIS A 272 18.16 20.26 7.38
N THR A 273 18.21 20.87 8.56
CA THR A 273 18.31 22.32 8.71
C THR A 273 19.63 22.73 9.32
N LYS A 274 20.27 23.74 8.74
CA LYS A 274 21.50 24.35 9.23
C LYS A 274 21.24 25.82 9.54
N ILE A 275 21.60 26.29 10.74
CA ILE A 275 21.25 27.64 11.20
C ILE A 275 22.53 28.43 11.43
N LEU A 276 22.81 29.41 10.57
CA LEU A 276 23.85 30.41 10.81
C LEU A 276 23.23 31.62 11.54
N THR A 277 22.03 32.00 11.13
CA THR A 277 21.24 33.06 11.76
C THR A 277 19.83 32.53 12.04
N ASN A 278 19.33 32.74 13.26
CA ASN A 278 17.98 32.30 13.64
C ASN A 278 16.93 32.96 12.74
N PRO A 279 16.06 32.18 12.08
CA PRO A 279 14.98 32.75 11.27
C PRO A 279 13.91 33.41 12.16
N ASN A 280 13.24 34.43 11.62
CA ASN A 280 12.14 35.10 12.32
C ASN A 280 10.94 34.17 12.52
N VAL A 281 10.73 33.22 11.60
CA VAL A 281 9.77 32.12 11.75
C VAL A 281 10.52 30.86 12.16
N SER A 282 10.15 30.28 13.30
CA SER A 282 10.88 29.14 13.88
C SER A 282 10.98 27.94 12.91
N VAL A 283 12.06 27.17 13.02
CA VAL A 283 12.26 25.93 12.23
C VAL A 283 11.09 24.96 12.41
N ALA A 284 10.55 24.82 13.63
CA ALA A 284 9.40 23.97 13.90
C ALA A 284 8.16 24.42 13.12
N THR A 285 7.91 25.73 13.05
CA THR A 285 6.77 26.30 12.31
C THR A 285 6.92 26.07 10.81
N VAL A 286 8.08 26.38 10.22
CA VAL A 286 8.26 26.20 8.76
C VAL A 286 8.25 24.72 8.36
N MET A 287 8.77 23.81 9.20
CA MET A 287 8.62 22.36 8.98
C MET A 287 7.15 21.95 8.99
N GLN A 288 6.37 22.46 9.96
CA GLN A 288 4.96 22.12 10.06
C GLN A 288 4.17 22.64 8.85
N ARG A 289 4.45 23.87 8.37
CA ARG A 289 3.84 24.42 7.16
C ARG A 289 4.17 23.62 5.92
N MET A 290 5.42 23.21 5.77
CA MET A 290 5.83 22.34 4.66
C MET A 290 5.11 20.99 4.71
N ARG A 291 4.99 20.36 5.89
CA ARG A 291 4.23 19.12 6.08
C ARG A 291 2.75 19.26 5.72
N GLU A 292 2.12 20.36 6.09
CA GLU A 292 0.72 20.64 5.76
C GLU A 292 0.52 20.72 4.24
N VAL A 293 1.35 21.51 3.56
CA VAL A 293 1.25 21.71 2.10
C VAL A 293 1.61 20.42 1.34
N TYR A 294 2.74 19.79 1.64
CA TYR A 294 3.18 18.59 0.90
C TYR A 294 2.29 17.38 1.21
N GLY A 295 1.81 17.29 2.46
CA GLY A 295 0.89 16.25 2.89
C GLY A 295 -0.46 16.30 2.17
N SER A 296 -0.90 17.48 1.72
CA SER A 296 -2.14 17.64 0.92
C SER A 296 -2.12 16.87 -0.40
N VAL A 297 -0.92 16.67 -0.97
CA VAL A 297 -0.69 15.86 -2.17
C VAL A 297 -0.05 14.51 -1.86
N GLY A 298 0.03 14.12 -0.60
CA GLY A 298 0.54 12.80 -0.18
C GLY A 298 2.05 12.64 -0.29
N VAL A 299 2.82 13.73 -0.25
CA VAL A 299 4.29 13.70 -0.07
C VAL A 299 4.60 13.97 1.41
N HIS A 300 5.36 13.09 2.05
CA HIS A 300 5.75 13.22 3.44
C HIS A 300 7.05 14.01 3.59
N VAL A 301 7.21 14.68 4.74
CA VAL A 301 8.40 15.47 5.06
C VAL A 301 8.96 15.02 6.40
N GLN A 302 10.12 14.37 6.34
CA GLN A 302 10.88 13.94 7.51
C GLN A 302 11.92 15.00 7.87
N HIS A 303 11.81 15.60 9.05
CA HIS A 303 12.87 16.48 9.57
C HIS A 303 13.90 15.62 10.29
N ALA A 304 15.08 15.49 9.70
CA ALA A 304 16.09 14.53 10.14
C ALA A 304 17.05 15.09 11.19
N SER A 305 17.48 16.35 11.05
CA SER A 305 18.32 17.02 12.06
C SER A 305 18.27 18.53 11.95
N THR A 306 18.64 19.21 13.03
CA THR A 306 19.01 20.63 13.03
C THR A 306 20.43 20.80 13.57
N GLU A 307 21.23 21.67 12.96
CA GLU A 307 22.58 22.00 13.42
C GLU A 307 22.79 23.52 13.36
N ASN A 308 23.40 24.10 14.39
CA ASN A 308 23.84 25.49 14.37
C ASN A 308 25.26 25.56 13.81
N LEU A 309 25.50 26.44 12.84
CA LEU A 309 26.80 26.67 12.21
C LEU A 309 27.34 28.03 12.62
N ASN A 310 28.66 28.14 12.77
CA ASN A 310 29.35 29.40 13.06
C ASN A 310 30.28 29.76 11.90
N LEU A 311 29.73 30.43 10.89
CA LEU A 311 30.43 30.85 9.68
C LEU A 311 30.09 32.33 9.41
N PRO A 312 30.65 33.27 10.20
CA PRO A 312 30.16 34.65 10.22
C PRO A 312 30.30 35.39 8.88
N THR A 313 31.26 34.99 8.04
CA THR A 313 31.43 35.52 6.68
C THR A 313 30.33 35.06 5.72
N LEU A 314 29.54 34.05 6.09
CA LEU A 314 28.43 33.50 5.30
C LEU A 314 27.07 33.80 5.95
N ASN A 315 27.00 34.80 6.86
CA ASN A 315 25.72 35.25 7.38
C ASN A 315 24.90 35.97 6.31
N ASP A 316 25.55 36.70 5.41
CA ASP A 316 24.92 37.23 4.19
C ASP A 316 25.55 36.50 3.01
N VAL A 317 24.75 35.76 2.24
CA VAL A 317 25.28 34.84 1.23
C VAL A 317 24.98 35.34 -0.17
N ASP A 318 26.02 35.50 -0.99
CA ASP A 318 25.89 35.67 -2.43
C ASP A 318 25.29 34.41 -3.05
N VAL A 319 24.09 34.53 -3.60
CA VAL A 319 23.37 33.46 -4.32
C VAL A 319 23.27 33.75 -5.82
N GLY A 320 23.93 34.82 -6.29
CA GLY A 320 23.92 35.25 -7.68
C GLY A 320 22.51 35.46 -8.21
N THR A 321 22.26 35.09 -9.46
CA THR A 321 20.92 35.16 -10.06
C THR A 321 19.96 34.08 -9.57
N CYS A 322 20.37 33.24 -8.61
CA CYS A 322 19.65 32.07 -8.14
C CYS A 322 19.14 31.16 -9.27
N THR A 323 20.04 30.78 -10.18
CA THR A 323 19.68 29.94 -11.33
C THR A 323 20.00 28.48 -11.03
N ARG A 324 19.01 27.59 -11.21
CA ARG A 324 19.15 26.13 -10.98
C ARG A 324 20.39 25.60 -11.71
N GLY A 325 21.24 24.88 -10.98
CA GLY A 325 22.49 24.30 -11.49
C GLY A 325 23.72 25.23 -11.42
N ASN A 326 23.55 26.50 -11.05
CA ASN A 326 24.64 27.48 -10.95
C ASN A 326 24.76 27.99 -9.51
N ALA A 327 25.65 27.38 -8.72
CA ALA A 327 25.97 27.82 -7.37
C ALA A 327 27.17 28.78 -7.36
N THR A 328 27.11 29.82 -6.55
CA THR A 328 28.23 30.76 -6.31
C THR A 328 29.33 30.11 -5.46
N ALA A 329 30.48 30.79 -5.34
CA ALA A 329 31.56 30.35 -4.46
C ALA A 329 31.13 30.26 -2.98
N GLU A 330 30.32 31.23 -2.52
CA GLU A 330 29.79 31.23 -1.16
C GLU A 330 28.78 30.10 -0.92
N GLN A 331 27.92 29.81 -1.90
CA GLN A 331 27.03 28.64 -1.84
C GLN A 331 27.83 27.34 -1.81
N ILE A 332 28.89 27.20 -2.61
CA ILE A 332 29.76 26.01 -2.58
C ILE A 332 30.40 25.84 -1.19
N GLN A 333 30.93 26.92 -0.61
CA GLN A 333 31.51 26.88 0.73
C GLN A 333 30.47 26.54 1.81
N LEU A 334 29.28 27.13 1.73
CA LEU A 334 28.19 26.88 2.67
C LEU A 334 27.73 25.42 2.60
N PHE A 335 27.47 24.90 1.40
CA PHE A 335 26.88 23.58 1.19
C PHE A 335 27.82 22.41 1.49
N ALA A 336 29.13 22.68 1.62
CA ALA A 336 30.09 21.73 2.19
C ALA A 336 29.75 21.34 3.64
N ASN A 337 28.98 22.16 4.38
CA ASN A 337 28.60 21.93 5.78
C ASN A 337 27.31 21.09 5.90
N ARG A 338 27.27 19.93 5.23
CA ARG A 338 26.11 19.03 5.15
C ARG A 338 26.18 17.83 6.09
N ASN A 339 26.71 18.02 7.30
CA ASN A 339 26.90 16.93 8.27
C ASN A 339 25.61 16.13 8.48
N ASN A 340 25.72 14.80 8.51
CA ASN A 340 24.63 13.83 8.71
C ASN A 340 23.58 13.75 7.59
N ALA A 341 23.75 14.47 6.47
CA ALA A 341 22.86 14.41 5.33
C ALA A 341 23.43 13.48 4.26
N GLY A 342 22.65 12.47 3.86
CA GLY A 342 22.96 11.59 2.74
C GLY A 342 22.99 12.32 1.39
N PRO A 343 23.37 11.63 0.29
CA PRO A 343 23.46 12.23 -1.04
C PRO A 343 22.13 12.75 -1.59
N ASN A 344 21.02 12.13 -1.17
CA ASN A 344 19.66 12.49 -1.60
C ASN A 344 18.90 13.34 -0.58
N ASP A 345 19.51 13.65 0.57
CA ASP A 345 18.87 14.45 1.63
C ASP A 345 18.97 15.94 1.29
N VAL A 346 17.84 16.64 1.40
CA VAL A 346 17.76 18.09 1.15
C VAL A 346 18.27 18.84 2.38
N VAL A 347 19.24 19.73 2.20
CA VAL A 347 19.79 20.56 3.29
C VAL A 347 19.40 22.02 3.10
N VAL A 348 18.71 22.59 4.08
CA VAL A 348 18.30 24.00 4.03
C VAL A 348 19.07 24.83 5.05
N TYR A 349 19.69 25.91 4.59
CA TYR A 349 20.54 26.80 5.36
C TYR A 349 19.80 28.10 5.68
N PHE A 350 19.64 28.43 6.96
CA PHE A 350 19.11 29.71 7.42
C PHE A 350 20.24 30.72 7.61
N VAL A 351 20.15 31.81 6.86
CA VAL A 351 21.15 32.89 6.81
C VAL A 351 20.47 34.22 7.16
N ARG A 352 21.24 35.27 7.47
CA ARG A 352 20.70 36.60 7.76
C ARG A 352 20.05 37.21 6.51
N SER A 353 20.78 37.23 5.39
CA SER A 353 20.29 37.73 4.11
C SER A 353 20.95 37.02 2.93
N THR A 354 20.43 37.22 1.72
CA THR A 354 21.11 36.83 0.49
C THR A 354 21.52 38.06 -0.32
N VAL A 355 22.48 37.89 -1.21
CA VAL A 355 22.90 38.90 -2.19
C VAL A 355 22.74 38.29 -3.59
N PRO A 356 21.91 38.86 -4.49
CA PRO A 356 20.88 39.87 -4.28
C PRO A 356 19.83 39.47 -3.21
N PRO A 357 19.01 40.42 -2.71
CA PRO A 357 18.15 40.24 -1.54
C PRO A 357 16.87 39.43 -1.84
N PHE A 358 17.04 38.15 -2.16
CA PHE A 358 15.97 37.17 -2.23
C PHE A 358 15.59 36.67 -0.83
N ASN A 359 14.36 36.18 -0.67
CA ASN A 359 13.93 35.53 0.56
C ASN A 359 14.42 34.07 0.67
N GLY A 360 14.76 33.47 -0.47
CA GLY A 360 15.29 32.12 -0.55
C GLY A 360 15.96 31.88 -1.90
N CYS A 361 16.78 30.83 -1.96
CA CYS A 361 17.37 30.37 -3.19
C CYS A 361 17.65 28.86 -3.17
N ALA A 362 17.06 28.13 -4.11
CA ALA A 362 17.28 26.71 -4.29
C ALA A 362 18.43 26.34 -5.26
N ALA A 363 19.23 27.31 -5.73
CA ALA A 363 20.45 27.00 -6.48
C ALA A 363 21.48 26.34 -5.55
N HIS A 364 22.05 25.22 -5.98
CA HIS A 364 22.93 24.39 -5.15
C HIS A 364 23.99 23.66 -5.98
N PRO A 365 25.13 23.28 -5.40
CA PRO A 365 26.16 22.51 -6.08
C PRO A 365 25.67 21.11 -6.49
N ALA A 366 26.21 20.57 -7.58
CA ALA A 366 25.87 19.22 -8.04
C ALA A 366 26.09 18.17 -6.94
N GLY A 367 25.11 17.27 -6.77
CA GLY A 367 25.15 16.23 -5.72
C GLY A 367 24.92 16.73 -4.30
N GLN A 368 24.59 18.02 -4.12
CA GLN A 368 24.31 18.62 -2.81
C GLN A 368 22.94 19.30 -2.79
N PRO A 369 21.82 18.54 -2.92
CA PRO A 369 20.48 19.12 -2.97
C PRO A 369 20.19 19.94 -1.72
N GLY A 370 19.69 21.16 -1.91
CA GLY A 370 19.49 22.09 -0.81
C GLY A 370 19.08 23.49 -1.24
N ALA A 371 18.87 24.35 -0.25
CA ALA A 371 18.48 25.73 -0.45
C ALA A 371 19.00 26.65 0.65
N VAL A 372 19.08 27.94 0.35
CA VAL A 372 19.33 29.01 1.31
C VAL A 372 18.01 29.73 1.59
N VAL A 373 17.73 30.06 2.85
CA VAL A 373 16.53 30.80 3.27
C VAL A 373 16.96 31.97 4.17
N ALA A 374 16.55 33.19 3.82
CA ALA A 374 16.90 34.39 4.57
C ALA A 374 16.07 34.51 5.87
N GLN A 375 16.60 35.22 6.87
CA GLN A 375 15.98 35.39 8.18
C GLN A 375 14.58 36.00 8.11
N GLY A 376 14.37 36.94 7.18
CA GLY A 376 13.11 37.64 6.95
C GLY A 376 12.09 36.88 6.09
N ALA A 377 12.41 35.66 5.66
CA ALA A 377 11.54 34.86 4.82
C ALA A 377 10.21 34.50 5.51
N THR A 378 9.19 34.25 4.69
CA THR A 378 7.85 33.90 5.22
C THR A 378 7.78 32.45 5.66
N GLN A 379 6.71 32.08 6.36
CA GLN A 379 6.47 30.69 6.79
C GLN A 379 6.35 29.70 5.63
N TRP A 380 6.16 30.17 4.39
CA TRP A 380 5.99 29.35 3.19
C TRP A 380 7.27 29.25 2.35
N THR A 381 8.22 30.17 2.51
CA THR A 381 9.45 30.22 1.69
C THR A 381 10.26 28.94 1.82
N PHE A 382 10.34 28.36 3.03
CA PHE A 382 11.03 27.09 3.24
C PHE A 382 10.52 25.98 2.32
N GLY A 383 9.21 25.74 2.31
CA GLY A 383 8.60 24.71 1.47
C GLY A 383 8.67 25.04 -0.02
N HIS A 384 8.63 26.33 -0.38
CA HIS A 384 8.78 26.80 -1.75
C HIS A 384 10.17 26.47 -2.32
N GLU A 385 11.25 26.79 -1.57
CA GLU A 385 12.61 26.50 -2.03
C GLU A 385 12.87 25.00 -2.12
N VAL A 386 12.38 24.21 -1.16
CA VAL A 386 12.46 22.75 -1.28
C VAL A 386 11.67 22.26 -2.50
N GLY A 387 10.56 22.90 -2.86
CA GLY A 387 9.80 22.58 -4.06
C GLY A 387 10.64 22.72 -5.34
N HIS A 388 11.45 23.78 -5.42
CA HIS A 388 12.40 23.95 -6.51
C HIS A 388 13.50 22.88 -6.54
N VAL A 389 14.01 22.45 -5.38
CA VAL A 389 14.97 21.34 -5.30
C VAL A 389 14.35 20.04 -5.84
N LEU A 390 13.06 19.83 -5.57
CA LEU A 390 12.30 18.68 -6.08
C LEU A 390 11.87 18.81 -7.55
N GLY A 391 12.21 19.91 -8.22
CA GLY A 391 11.99 20.10 -9.65
C GLY A 391 10.80 20.99 -10.01
N LEU A 392 10.08 21.54 -9.03
CA LEU A 392 8.96 22.45 -9.31
C LEU A 392 9.46 23.78 -9.91
N ASN A 393 8.61 24.39 -10.73
CA ASN A 393 8.86 25.69 -11.35
C ASN A 393 7.80 26.69 -10.89
N HIS A 394 8.09 27.98 -11.04
CA HIS A 394 7.12 29.01 -10.68
C HIS A 394 5.84 28.93 -11.51
N VAL A 395 4.74 29.35 -10.88
CA VAL A 395 3.43 29.49 -11.50
C VAL A 395 2.88 30.89 -11.26
N SER A 396 2.04 31.37 -12.19
CA SER A 396 1.36 32.67 -12.06
C SER A 396 0.04 32.51 -11.32
N ASP A 397 0.10 32.03 -10.07
CA ASP A 397 -1.07 31.81 -9.21
C ASP A 397 -0.69 32.00 -7.73
N SER A 398 -1.30 32.98 -7.08
CA SER A 398 -1.04 33.35 -5.69
C SER A 398 -1.71 32.43 -4.66
N ASN A 399 -2.58 31.51 -5.08
CA ASN A 399 -3.10 30.47 -4.20
C ASN A 399 -2.13 29.28 -4.06
N ARG A 400 -1.13 29.18 -4.95
CA ARG A 400 -0.23 28.02 -5.04
C ARG A 400 1.11 28.29 -4.38
N LEU A 401 1.73 27.23 -3.85
CA LEU A 401 3.01 27.32 -3.14
C LEU A 401 4.10 27.92 -4.02
N MET A 402 4.14 27.49 -5.29
CA MET A 402 5.16 27.90 -6.27
C MET A 402 4.84 29.24 -6.96
N THR A 403 4.11 30.15 -6.31
CA THR A 403 3.80 31.47 -6.88
C THR A 403 5.05 32.24 -7.27
N GLY A 404 5.11 32.72 -8.52
CA GLY A 404 6.19 33.58 -9.01
C GLY A 404 6.14 35.01 -8.47
N GLY A 405 5.03 35.41 -7.84
CA GLY A 405 4.88 36.71 -7.18
C GLY A 405 5.57 36.80 -5.81
N GLY A 406 6.18 35.70 -5.34
CA GLY A 406 6.81 35.62 -4.03
C GLY A 406 5.85 35.20 -2.91
N THR A 407 6.35 34.38 -2.00
CA THR A 407 5.54 33.73 -0.95
C THR A 407 4.83 34.66 0.05
N ALA A 408 5.23 35.94 0.12
CA ALA A 408 4.52 36.94 0.92
C ALA A 408 3.13 37.31 0.34
N ASN A 409 2.92 37.04 -0.95
CA ASN A 409 1.69 37.35 -1.67
C ASN A 409 0.73 36.15 -1.75
N ILE A 410 0.96 35.09 -0.96
CA ILE A 410 0.07 33.93 -0.93
C ILE A 410 -1.31 34.32 -0.39
N THR A 411 -2.36 34.05 -1.16
CA THR A 411 -3.74 34.46 -0.87
C THR A 411 -4.61 33.33 -0.29
N ASN A 412 -4.20 32.07 -0.45
CA ASN A 412 -4.89 30.90 0.11
C ASN A 412 -3.96 30.14 1.07
N PRO A 413 -3.92 30.44 2.37
CA PRO A 413 -3.14 29.68 3.33
C PRO A 413 -3.95 28.50 3.94
N PRO A 414 -3.41 27.25 3.98
CA PRO A 414 -2.15 26.83 3.38
C PRO A 414 -2.23 26.81 1.84
N PRO A 415 -1.14 27.20 1.14
CA PRO A 415 -1.13 27.24 -0.31
C PRO A 415 -1.26 25.86 -0.93
N ASP A 416 -1.83 25.83 -2.13
CA ASP A 416 -2.12 24.59 -2.83
C ASP A 416 -0.88 24.04 -3.55
N LEU A 417 -0.85 22.71 -3.66
CA LEU A 417 -0.10 21.94 -4.65
C LEU A 417 -1.09 21.10 -5.47
N ILE A 418 -0.84 20.91 -6.76
CA ILE A 418 -1.72 20.14 -7.65
C ILE A 418 -1.09 18.79 -8.07
N ALA A 419 -1.87 17.94 -8.72
CA ALA A 419 -1.45 16.61 -9.14
C ALA A 419 -0.17 16.61 -10.01
N SER A 420 -0.03 17.53 -10.97
CA SER A 420 1.19 17.58 -11.80
C SER A 420 2.45 18.01 -11.04
N GLU A 421 2.30 18.83 -10.00
CA GLU A 421 3.40 19.18 -9.10
C GLU A 421 3.77 17.98 -8.23
N ARG A 422 2.77 17.27 -7.70
CA ARG A 422 2.98 16.00 -6.99
C ARG A 422 3.77 15.01 -7.84
N ASP A 423 3.36 14.78 -9.08
CA ASP A 423 4.03 13.82 -9.97
C ASP A 423 5.49 14.22 -10.20
N THR A 424 5.76 15.52 -10.34
CA THR A 424 7.12 16.06 -10.44
C THR A 424 7.92 15.80 -9.16
N MET A 425 7.33 16.07 -7.99
CA MET A 425 7.98 15.86 -6.69
C MET A 425 8.28 14.38 -6.45
N VAL A 426 7.36 13.48 -6.76
CA VAL A 426 7.51 12.02 -6.60
C VAL A 426 8.56 11.46 -7.57
N ALA A 427 8.65 12.00 -8.79
CA ALA A 427 9.67 11.62 -9.75
C ALA A 427 11.08 12.15 -9.41
N SER A 428 11.19 13.07 -8.45
CA SER A 428 12.48 13.62 -8.02
C SER A 428 13.35 12.55 -7.38
N PRO A 429 14.67 12.46 -7.69
CA PRO A 429 15.59 11.53 -7.02
C PRO A 429 15.78 11.82 -5.53
N PHE A 430 15.30 12.98 -5.05
CA PHE A 430 15.39 13.41 -3.65
C PHE A 430 14.12 13.09 -2.84
N THR A 431 13.09 12.53 -3.50
CA THR A 431 11.93 11.93 -2.83
C THR A 431 12.15 10.43 -2.79
N GLN A 432 12.22 9.88 -1.58
CA GLN A 432 12.47 8.46 -1.34
C GLN A 432 11.20 7.77 -0.86
N ASP A 433 10.99 6.54 -1.31
CA ASP A 433 9.98 5.67 -0.70
C ASP A 433 10.54 5.13 0.62
N LEU A 434 10.17 5.76 1.73
CA LEU A 434 10.54 5.37 3.09
C LEU A 434 9.42 4.64 3.81
#